data_AF-A0A6G7CHJ0-F1
#
_entry.id   AF-A0A6G7CHJ0-F1
#
_cell.length_a   1.000
_cell.length_b   1.000
_cell.length_c   1.000
_cell.angle_alpha   90.00
_cell.angle_beta   90.00
_cell.angle_gamma   90.00
#
_symmetry.space_group_name_H-M   'P 1'
#
loop_
_entity.id
_entity.type
_entity.pdbx_description
1 polymer ?
#
loop_
_entity_poly.entity_id
_entity_poly.type
_entity_poly.pdbx_seq_one_letter_code
_entity_poly.pdbx_strand_id
1 'polypeptide(L)'
;MNNDKRPLYISYAGPALLSTPLLNKGSGFSAEERAQFNLEGLLPETTETIQEQVVRAYQQYCSFVNDMDKHIYLRNIQDTNETLFYRLVQNHISEMMPIIYTPTVGAACENFSNIYRRGRGLFISYSNRDRIDDLLNNAANHNVKVIVVTDGERILGLGDQGIGGMGIPIGKLSLYTACGGISPAYTLPIVLDVGTNNPQRLADPMYMGWRHPRITGPDYDHFVDEFIQAVQHRWPDALIQFEDFAQKNAMPLLERYKDRICCFNDDIQGTAAITVGSLLAACKAAGTQLCEQRVTFLGAGSAGCGIAEAIIAQMVSEGISDQQARSQVYMVDRWGLLEEGMPNLLDFQQKLVQKKSNTKEWVSENNGYSLLEVVRNAKPTVLVGVSGAPGLFSEEVIKEMHLHCPRPIVFPLSNPTSRVEATPSDIIRWTNGEALVATGSPFEPVVHEGKTYPIAQCNNSYIFPGIGLGVLAVGAKRVTDAMLMESSRALATCSPLAINGHGPLLPPLEAIHSVSKKIAFAVAKKAIEQGVALEITDEALELAIDNHFWQPTYRRYKRTAF
;
A
#
# COMPACT_ATOMS: atom_id res chain seq x y z
N MET A 1 -1.49 -17.42 -27.40
CA MET A 1 -1.47 -18.06 -26.07
C MET A 1 -2.45 -19.21 -26.10
N ASN A 2 -1.98 -20.44 -25.96
CA ASN A 2 -2.85 -21.62 -25.99
C ASN A 2 -3.86 -21.52 -24.83
N ASN A 3 -5.13 -21.42 -25.16
CA ASN A 3 -6.23 -21.28 -24.21
C ASN A 3 -6.62 -22.64 -23.56
N ASP A 4 -5.65 -23.57 -23.48
CA ASP A 4 -5.75 -24.95 -22.99
C ASP A 4 -5.84 -25.05 -21.46
N LYS A 5 -6.25 -23.97 -20.78
CA LYS A 5 -6.59 -24.09 -19.36
C LYS A 5 -7.88 -24.89 -19.24
N ARG A 6 -7.86 -25.92 -18.38
CA ARG A 6 -9.04 -26.75 -18.07
C ARG A 6 -10.26 -25.86 -17.81
N PRO A 7 -11.44 -26.22 -18.37
CA PRO A 7 -12.66 -25.45 -18.17
C PRO A 7 -13.01 -25.40 -16.69
N LEU A 8 -13.60 -24.28 -16.25
CA LEU A 8 -14.17 -24.19 -14.91
C LEU A 8 -15.56 -24.80 -14.93
N TYR A 9 -15.80 -25.69 -13.97
CA TYR A 9 -17.09 -26.30 -13.76
C TYR A 9 -17.87 -25.44 -12.78
N ILE A 10 -19.05 -24.95 -13.20
CA ILE A 10 -19.88 -24.05 -12.40
C ILE A 10 -21.35 -24.49 -12.43
N SER A 11 -22.04 -24.29 -11.32
CA SER A 11 -23.47 -24.59 -11.16
C SER A 11 -24.39 -23.41 -11.50
N TYR A 12 -23.84 -22.18 -11.58
CA TYR A 12 -24.58 -20.97 -11.92
C TYR A 12 -25.08 -20.99 -13.38
N ALA A 13 -26.31 -20.54 -13.61
CA ALA A 13 -26.92 -20.37 -14.93
C ALA A 13 -27.92 -19.20 -14.91
N GLY A 14 -28.34 -18.72 -16.09
CA GLY A 14 -29.32 -17.66 -16.23
C GLY A 14 -28.93 -16.37 -15.52
N PRO A 15 -29.90 -15.63 -14.93
CA PRO A 15 -29.64 -14.37 -14.22
C PRO A 15 -28.64 -14.49 -13.05
N ALA A 16 -28.54 -15.66 -12.40
CA ALA A 16 -27.61 -15.88 -11.30
C ALA A 16 -26.15 -15.83 -11.76
N LEU A 17 -25.85 -16.40 -12.94
CA LEU A 17 -24.53 -16.32 -13.56
C LEU A 17 -24.19 -14.87 -13.94
N LEU A 18 -25.14 -14.15 -14.55
CA LEU A 18 -24.95 -12.74 -14.92
C LEU A 18 -24.76 -11.81 -13.70
N SER A 19 -25.30 -12.20 -12.53
CA SER A 19 -25.19 -11.43 -11.29
C SER A 19 -23.93 -11.74 -10.48
N THR A 20 -23.13 -12.73 -10.90
CA THR A 20 -21.91 -13.18 -10.22
C THR A 20 -20.67 -12.56 -10.88
N PRO A 21 -20.08 -11.48 -10.34
CA PRO A 21 -19.16 -10.62 -11.10
C PRO A 21 -17.88 -11.32 -11.58
N LEU A 22 -17.37 -12.27 -10.81
CA LEU A 22 -16.18 -13.04 -11.15
C LEU A 22 -16.40 -14.04 -12.30
N LEU A 23 -17.65 -14.49 -12.47
CA LEU A 23 -18.05 -15.45 -13.51
C LEU A 23 -18.74 -14.77 -14.70
N ASN A 24 -19.24 -13.55 -14.53
CA ASN A 24 -19.94 -12.85 -15.57
C ASN A 24 -18.97 -12.38 -16.67
N LYS A 25 -19.31 -12.68 -17.93
CA LYS A 25 -18.59 -12.20 -19.11
C LYS A 25 -19.36 -11.13 -19.89
N GLY A 26 -20.59 -10.80 -19.48
CA GLY A 26 -21.51 -9.97 -20.25
C GLY A 26 -21.71 -10.52 -21.66
N SER A 27 -21.60 -9.65 -22.66
CA SER A 27 -21.61 -10.02 -24.09
C SER A 27 -20.50 -10.98 -24.53
N GLY A 28 -19.49 -11.25 -23.68
CA GLY A 28 -18.38 -12.15 -23.96
C GLY A 28 -18.66 -13.63 -23.75
N PHE A 29 -19.86 -14.02 -23.33
CA PHE A 29 -20.28 -15.42 -23.39
C PHE A 29 -20.43 -15.87 -24.85
N SER A 30 -19.77 -16.97 -25.20
CA SER A 30 -19.90 -17.59 -26.53
C SER A 30 -21.32 -18.13 -26.76
N ALA A 31 -21.70 -18.35 -28.03
CA ALA A 31 -22.99 -18.96 -28.36
C ALA A 31 -23.20 -20.32 -27.67
N GLU A 32 -22.15 -21.16 -27.60
CA GLU A 32 -22.18 -22.43 -26.87
C GLU A 32 -22.47 -22.22 -25.38
N GLU A 33 -21.78 -21.28 -24.73
CA GLU A 33 -22.00 -20.98 -23.32
C GLU A 33 -23.40 -20.38 -23.10
N ARG A 34 -23.89 -19.52 -23.99
CA ARG A 34 -25.23 -18.93 -23.88
C ARG A 34 -26.32 -20.01 -23.91
N ALA A 35 -26.21 -20.99 -24.82
CA ALA A 35 -27.13 -22.12 -24.86
C ALA A 35 -27.01 -23.01 -23.62
N GLN A 36 -25.78 -23.39 -23.22
CA GLN A 36 -25.56 -24.30 -22.08
C GLN A 36 -25.99 -23.72 -20.73
N PHE A 37 -25.81 -22.41 -20.55
CA PHE A 37 -26.08 -21.70 -19.31
C PHE A 37 -27.41 -20.93 -19.31
N ASN A 38 -28.30 -21.16 -20.30
CA ASN A 38 -29.61 -20.53 -20.39
C ASN A 38 -29.53 -18.98 -20.39
N LEU A 39 -28.67 -18.42 -21.24
CA LEU A 39 -28.46 -16.96 -21.37
C LEU A 39 -29.04 -16.38 -22.67
N GLU A 40 -29.56 -17.22 -23.56
CA GLU A 40 -30.21 -16.78 -24.80
C GLU A 40 -31.40 -15.86 -24.49
N GLY A 41 -31.49 -14.73 -25.19
CA GLY A 41 -32.49 -13.68 -24.94
C GLY A 41 -32.19 -12.75 -23.75
N LEU A 42 -31.19 -13.07 -22.90
CA LEU A 42 -30.76 -12.19 -21.80
C LEU A 42 -29.66 -11.20 -22.20
N LEU A 43 -28.98 -11.45 -23.32
CA LEU A 43 -27.85 -10.68 -23.81
C LEU A 43 -28.06 -10.29 -25.29
N PRO A 44 -27.47 -9.18 -25.77
CA PRO A 44 -27.48 -8.85 -27.20
C PRO A 44 -26.87 -9.95 -28.07
N GLU A 45 -27.37 -10.13 -29.29
CA GLU A 45 -26.95 -11.20 -30.22
C GLU A 45 -25.44 -11.23 -30.46
N THR A 46 -24.82 -10.06 -30.63
CA THR A 46 -23.38 -9.95 -30.87
C THR A 46 -22.58 -10.49 -29.68
N THR A 47 -21.64 -11.37 -29.98
CA THR A 47 -20.62 -11.84 -29.02
C THR A 47 -19.39 -10.99 -29.15
N GLU A 48 -18.93 -10.41 -28.04
CA GLU A 48 -17.73 -9.56 -28.01
C GLU A 48 -16.54 -10.32 -27.41
N THR A 49 -15.36 -10.03 -27.91
CA THR A 49 -14.11 -10.34 -27.23
C THR A 49 -13.92 -9.43 -26.00
N ILE A 50 -13.10 -9.87 -25.04
CA ILE A 50 -12.76 -9.01 -23.89
C ILE A 50 -12.10 -7.69 -24.34
N GLN A 51 -11.40 -7.69 -25.49
CA GLN A 51 -10.75 -6.48 -26.01
C GLN A 51 -11.78 -5.45 -26.51
N GLU A 52 -12.82 -5.89 -27.22
CA GLU A 52 -13.91 -5.01 -27.66
C GLU A 52 -14.66 -4.43 -26.46
N GLN A 53 -14.90 -5.26 -25.44
CA GLN A 53 -15.52 -4.79 -24.18
C GLN A 53 -14.64 -3.75 -23.47
N VAL A 54 -13.32 -3.94 -23.46
CA VAL A 54 -12.37 -2.95 -22.90
C VAL A 54 -12.44 -1.64 -23.68
N VAL A 55 -12.45 -1.68 -25.02
CA VAL A 55 -12.55 -0.47 -25.85
C VAL A 55 -13.82 0.30 -25.50
N ARG A 56 -14.98 -0.38 -25.43
CA ARG A 56 -16.25 0.26 -25.06
C ARG A 56 -16.21 0.80 -23.63
N ALA A 57 -15.65 0.04 -22.69
CA ALA A 57 -15.58 0.46 -21.29
C ALA A 57 -14.66 1.67 -21.10
N TYR A 58 -13.56 1.74 -21.85
CA TYR A 58 -12.64 2.86 -21.86
C TYR A 58 -13.27 4.12 -22.49
N GLN A 59 -14.00 3.99 -23.59
CA GLN A 59 -14.74 5.12 -24.19
C GLN A 59 -15.73 5.75 -23.20
N GLN A 60 -16.47 4.92 -22.45
CA GLN A 60 -17.36 5.40 -21.39
C GLN A 60 -16.56 6.05 -20.24
N TYR A 61 -15.45 5.45 -19.81
CA TYR A 61 -14.56 6.04 -18.81
C TYR A 61 -14.09 7.45 -19.21
N CYS A 62 -13.67 7.64 -20.46
CA CYS A 62 -13.22 8.93 -20.99
C CYS A 62 -14.34 9.97 -21.11
N SER A 63 -15.62 9.56 -21.07
CA SER A 63 -16.76 10.49 -21.11
C SER A 63 -17.02 11.18 -19.76
N PHE A 64 -16.50 10.63 -18.67
CA PHE A 64 -16.60 11.24 -17.34
C PHE A 64 -15.51 12.28 -17.13
N VAL A 65 -15.89 13.43 -16.58
CA VAL A 65 -14.99 14.57 -16.38
C VAL A 65 -14.29 14.51 -15.02
N ASN A 66 -15.02 14.22 -13.94
CA ASN A 66 -14.47 14.21 -12.58
C ASN A 66 -14.07 12.80 -12.14
N ASP A 67 -13.11 12.74 -11.21
CA ASP A 67 -12.53 11.49 -10.74
C ASP A 67 -13.50 10.65 -9.89
N MET A 68 -14.46 11.28 -9.22
CA MET A 68 -15.48 10.57 -8.43
C MET A 68 -16.41 9.75 -9.34
N ASP A 69 -16.87 10.33 -10.44
CA ASP A 69 -17.72 9.63 -11.42
C ASP A 69 -16.94 8.50 -12.09
N LYS A 70 -15.67 8.74 -12.43
CA LYS A 70 -14.76 7.70 -12.92
C LYS A 70 -14.60 6.56 -11.90
N HIS A 71 -14.44 6.88 -10.61
CA HIS A 71 -14.37 5.89 -9.53
C HIS A 71 -15.67 5.09 -9.43
N ILE A 72 -16.80 5.79 -9.40
CA ILE A 72 -18.15 5.23 -9.34
C ILE A 72 -18.41 4.28 -10.51
N TYR A 73 -17.93 4.63 -11.71
CA TYR A 73 -18.02 3.83 -12.93
C TYR A 73 -17.13 2.59 -12.86
N LEU A 74 -15.85 2.75 -12.50
CA LEU A 74 -14.91 1.64 -12.36
C LEU A 74 -15.38 0.61 -11.31
N ARG A 75 -15.94 1.07 -10.18
CA ARG A 75 -16.54 0.18 -9.17
C ARG A 75 -17.77 -0.56 -9.69
N ASN A 76 -18.59 0.09 -10.51
CA ASN A 76 -19.71 -0.59 -11.15
C ASN A 76 -19.25 -1.73 -12.07
N ILE A 77 -18.18 -1.53 -12.85
CA ILE A 77 -17.59 -2.62 -13.64
C ILE A 77 -17.10 -3.73 -12.72
N GLN A 78 -16.37 -3.41 -11.65
CA GLN A 78 -15.88 -4.42 -10.70
C GLN A 78 -17.01 -5.26 -10.10
N ASP A 79 -18.15 -4.63 -9.81
CA ASP A 79 -19.33 -5.26 -9.22
C ASP A 79 -20.26 -5.96 -10.24
N THR A 80 -19.96 -5.89 -11.53
CA THR A 80 -20.78 -6.52 -12.58
C THR A 80 -20.00 -7.51 -13.43
N ASN A 81 -18.74 -7.20 -13.75
CA ASN A 81 -17.81 -8.03 -14.50
C ASN A 81 -16.37 -7.75 -14.02
N GLU A 82 -15.94 -8.52 -13.03
CA GLU A 82 -14.68 -8.30 -12.33
C GLU A 82 -13.46 -8.61 -13.22
N THR A 83 -13.60 -9.57 -14.15
CA THR A 83 -12.53 -9.88 -15.12
C THR A 83 -12.31 -8.70 -16.08
N LEU A 84 -13.39 -8.08 -16.57
CA LEU A 84 -13.31 -6.89 -17.42
C LEU A 84 -12.72 -5.70 -16.67
N PHE A 85 -13.12 -5.48 -15.40
CA PHE A 85 -12.54 -4.43 -14.56
C PHE A 85 -11.01 -4.54 -14.49
N TYR A 86 -10.48 -5.71 -14.12
CA TYR A 86 -9.03 -5.88 -14.01
C TYR A 86 -8.33 -5.84 -15.37
N ARG A 87 -8.98 -6.29 -16.45
CA ARG A 87 -8.43 -6.15 -17.81
C ARG A 87 -8.29 -4.68 -18.20
N LEU A 88 -9.32 -3.87 -17.93
CA LEU A 88 -9.34 -2.45 -18.21
C LEU A 88 -8.27 -1.71 -17.39
N VAL A 89 -8.22 -1.96 -16.08
CA VAL A 89 -7.20 -1.37 -15.20
C VAL A 89 -5.80 -1.76 -15.61
N GLN A 90 -5.53 -3.03 -15.98
CA GLN A 90 -4.21 -3.46 -16.44
C GLN A 90 -3.77 -2.73 -17.72
N ASN A 91 -4.70 -2.51 -18.66
CA ASN A 91 -4.39 -1.82 -19.91
C ASN A 91 -4.11 -0.32 -19.73
N HIS A 92 -4.61 0.29 -18.64
CA HIS A 92 -4.56 1.73 -18.38
C HIS A 92 -4.11 2.03 -16.94
N ILE A 93 -3.15 1.25 -16.42
CA ILE A 93 -2.83 1.24 -14.98
C ILE A 93 -2.42 2.62 -14.45
N SER A 94 -1.60 3.36 -15.20
CA SER A 94 -1.12 4.68 -14.81
C SER A 94 -2.25 5.72 -14.72
N GLU A 95 -3.30 5.59 -15.53
CA GLU A 95 -4.46 6.48 -15.50
C GLU A 95 -5.49 6.06 -14.44
N MET A 96 -5.69 4.75 -14.25
CA MET A 96 -6.78 4.23 -13.42
C MET A 96 -6.37 3.95 -11.97
N MET A 97 -5.09 3.69 -11.69
CA MET A 97 -4.61 3.46 -10.32
C MET A 97 -4.94 4.63 -9.37
N PRO A 98 -4.74 5.91 -9.76
CA PRO A 98 -5.13 7.05 -8.92
C PRO A 98 -6.64 7.17 -8.67
N ILE A 99 -7.47 6.57 -9.54
CA ILE A 99 -8.93 6.58 -9.43
C ILE A 99 -9.42 5.47 -8.50
N ILE A 100 -8.87 4.25 -8.62
CA ILE A 100 -9.29 3.11 -7.78
C ILE A 100 -8.63 3.13 -6.40
N TYR A 101 -7.56 3.90 -6.22
CA TYR A 101 -6.85 4.05 -4.95
C TYR A 101 -6.53 5.52 -4.68
N THR A 102 -5.38 5.84 -4.07
CA THR A 102 -5.00 7.21 -3.73
C THR A 102 -4.72 8.05 -4.98
N PRO A 103 -5.24 9.29 -5.07
CA PRO A 103 -5.92 10.03 -4.00
C PRO A 103 -7.46 9.87 -3.97
N THR A 104 -8.10 9.44 -5.06
CA THR A 104 -9.57 9.49 -5.23
C THR A 104 -10.32 8.62 -4.23
N VAL A 105 -9.75 7.50 -3.80
CA VAL A 105 -10.35 6.62 -2.79
C VAL A 105 -10.60 7.33 -1.46
N GLY A 106 -9.82 8.35 -1.11
CA GLY A 106 -10.04 9.13 0.10
C GLY A 106 -11.40 9.85 0.08
N ALA A 107 -11.65 10.61 -0.99
CA ALA A 107 -12.95 11.25 -1.20
C ALA A 107 -14.10 10.24 -1.29
N ALA A 108 -13.84 9.05 -1.85
CA ALA A 108 -14.83 7.98 -1.92
C ALA A 108 -15.14 7.41 -0.53
N CYS A 109 -14.17 7.35 0.39
CA CYS A 109 -14.37 6.95 1.79
C CYS A 109 -15.22 7.97 2.55
N GLU A 110 -14.96 9.28 2.38
CA GLU A 110 -15.78 10.34 2.99
C GLU A 110 -17.23 10.32 2.51
N ASN A 111 -17.45 9.93 1.25
CA ASN A 111 -18.77 9.86 0.64
C ASN A 111 -19.33 8.44 0.61
N PHE A 112 -18.71 7.48 1.30
CA PHE A 112 -19.00 6.06 1.14
C PHE A 112 -20.48 5.71 1.29
N SER A 113 -21.13 6.25 2.33
CA SER A 113 -22.56 6.01 2.58
C SER A 113 -23.45 6.62 1.48
N ASN A 114 -23.06 7.74 0.88
CA ASN A 114 -23.81 8.41 -0.19
C ASN A 114 -23.67 7.69 -1.54
N ILE A 115 -22.51 7.11 -1.83
CA ILE A 115 -22.21 6.42 -3.09
C ILE A 115 -22.43 4.90 -3.03
N TYR A 116 -22.85 4.38 -1.87
CA TYR A 116 -23.07 2.96 -1.64
C TYR A 116 -24.13 2.41 -2.59
N ARG A 117 -23.82 1.29 -3.24
CA ARG A 117 -24.70 0.65 -4.25
C ARG A 117 -24.78 -0.86 -4.09
N ARG A 118 -23.65 -1.53 -3.88
CA ARG A 118 -23.58 -2.98 -3.67
C ARG A 118 -22.58 -3.29 -2.56
N GLY A 119 -22.90 -4.30 -1.76
CA GLY A 119 -22.00 -4.77 -0.71
C GLY A 119 -20.80 -5.50 -1.32
N ARG A 120 -19.59 -5.13 -0.88
CA ARG A 120 -18.33 -5.82 -1.18
C ARG A 120 -17.51 -5.92 0.10
N GLY A 121 -17.09 -7.14 0.44
CA GLY A 121 -16.43 -7.41 1.73
C GLY A 121 -17.40 -7.66 2.86
N LEU A 122 -16.88 -7.67 4.09
CA LEU A 122 -17.65 -7.87 5.32
C LEU A 122 -17.57 -6.65 6.23
N PHE A 123 -18.72 -6.32 6.83
CA PHE A 123 -18.84 -5.31 7.87
C PHE A 123 -19.08 -6.03 9.19
N ILE A 124 -18.09 -6.05 10.07
CA ILE A 124 -18.16 -6.74 11.36
C ILE A 124 -18.33 -5.69 12.44
N SER A 125 -19.59 -5.44 12.84
CA SER A 125 -19.90 -4.49 13.90
C SER A 125 -19.74 -5.11 15.28
N TYR A 126 -19.22 -4.33 16.23
CA TYR A 126 -19.12 -4.74 17.63
C TYR A 126 -20.47 -5.14 18.25
N SER A 127 -21.57 -4.55 17.77
CA SER A 127 -22.93 -4.95 18.17
C SER A 127 -23.25 -6.42 17.88
N ASN A 128 -22.52 -7.05 16.96
CA ASN A 128 -22.67 -8.44 16.54
C ASN A 128 -21.46 -9.31 16.94
N ARG A 129 -20.63 -8.90 17.91
CA ARG A 129 -19.40 -9.60 18.32
C ARG A 129 -19.59 -11.08 18.69
N ASP A 130 -20.73 -11.43 19.28
CA ASP A 130 -21.04 -12.81 19.68
C ASP A 130 -21.32 -13.74 18.46
N ARG A 131 -21.30 -13.19 17.24
CA ARG A 131 -21.65 -13.88 15.99
C ARG A 131 -20.60 -13.73 14.89
N ILE A 132 -19.35 -13.42 15.23
CA ILE A 132 -18.30 -13.21 14.23
C ILE A 132 -18.15 -14.42 13.30
N ASP A 133 -18.19 -15.65 13.82
CA ASP A 133 -18.14 -16.87 13.00
C ASP A 133 -19.27 -16.94 11.96
N ASP A 134 -20.50 -16.58 12.33
CA ASP A 134 -21.64 -16.50 11.39
C ASP A 134 -21.39 -15.44 10.31
N LEU A 135 -20.85 -14.28 10.69
CA LEU A 135 -20.57 -13.18 9.77
C LEU A 135 -19.50 -13.58 8.75
N LEU A 136 -18.43 -14.24 9.20
CA LEU A 136 -17.40 -14.78 8.31
C LEU A 136 -17.96 -15.90 7.41
N ASN A 137 -18.92 -16.69 7.91
CA ASN A 137 -19.64 -17.71 7.12
C ASN A 137 -20.37 -17.14 5.90
N ASN A 138 -20.81 -15.90 5.95
CA ASN A 138 -21.52 -15.23 4.86
C ASN A 138 -20.61 -14.71 3.73
N ALA A 139 -19.27 -14.82 3.87
CA ALA A 139 -18.36 -14.41 2.82
C ALA A 139 -18.63 -15.16 1.50
N ALA A 140 -18.78 -14.40 0.40
CA ALA A 140 -19.04 -14.98 -0.93
C ALA A 140 -17.90 -15.89 -1.44
N ASN A 141 -16.67 -15.62 -1.00
CA ASN A 141 -15.49 -16.42 -1.31
C ASN A 141 -15.19 -17.38 -0.16
N HIS A 142 -15.15 -18.68 -0.45
CA HIS A 142 -14.83 -19.70 0.56
C HIS A 142 -13.32 -19.93 0.76
N ASN A 143 -12.51 -19.67 -0.28
CA ASN A 143 -11.06 -19.89 -0.23
C ASN A 143 -10.32 -18.55 -0.14
N VAL A 144 -10.36 -17.91 1.02
CA VAL A 144 -9.72 -16.62 1.25
C VAL A 144 -8.25 -16.84 1.62
N LYS A 145 -7.36 -16.11 0.95
CA LYS A 145 -5.89 -16.15 1.18
C LYS A 145 -5.32 -14.79 1.58
N VAL A 146 -5.97 -13.69 1.23
CA VAL A 146 -5.53 -12.34 1.60
C VAL A 146 -6.71 -11.54 2.13
N ILE A 147 -6.57 -11.04 3.35
CA ILE A 147 -7.53 -10.18 4.02
C ILE A 147 -6.86 -8.83 4.22
N VAL A 148 -7.53 -7.76 3.82
CA VAL A 148 -7.18 -6.40 4.26
C VAL A 148 -8.27 -5.95 5.22
N VAL A 149 -7.87 -5.56 6.42
CA VAL A 149 -8.79 -5.16 7.49
C VAL A 149 -8.46 -3.76 7.97
N THR A 150 -9.50 -2.97 8.27
CA THR A 150 -9.39 -1.64 8.88
C THR A 150 -10.50 -1.45 9.92
N ASP A 151 -10.28 -0.58 10.90
CA ASP A 151 -11.35 -0.03 11.75
C ASP A 151 -11.78 1.39 11.32
N GLY A 152 -11.14 1.94 10.28
CA GLY A 152 -11.42 3.24 9.71
C GLY A 152 -11.15 4.43 10.61
N GLU A 153 -10.37 4.28 11.71
CA GLU A 153 -10.08 5.38 12.65
C GLU A 153 -9.08 6.39 12.07
N ARG A 154 -8.19 5.97 11.18
CA ARG A 154 -7.11 6.82 10.65
C ARG A 154 -6.94 6.65 9.14
N ILE A 155 -8.00 6.92 8.38
CA ILE A 155 -7.88 6.99 6.92
C ILE A 155 -6.88 8.10 6.56
N LEU A 156 -5.87 7.76 5.76
CA LEU A 156 -4.74 8.64 5.48
C LEU A 156 -5.18 10.05 5.02
N GLY A 157 -4.83 11.07 5.82
CA GLY A 157 -5.15 12.47 5.54
C GLY A 157 -6.59 12.90 5.87
N LEU A 158 -7.48 11.97 6.24
CA LEU A 158 -8.91 12.19 6.44
C LEU A 158 -9.39 11.84 7.86
N GLY A 159 -8.60 11.09 8.63
CA GLY A 159 -8.92 10.72 10.00
C GLY A 159 -10.05 9.67 10.07
N ASP A 160 -10.90 9.80 11.08
CA ASP A 160 -11.93 8.82 11.39
C ASP A 160 -13.11 8.91 10.40
N GLN A 161 -13.30 7.87 9.59
CA GLN A 161 -14.43 7.74 8.66
C GLN A 161 -15.37 6.57 9.04
N GLY A 162 -15.11 5.89 10.16
CA GLY A 162 -15.80 4.66 10.57
C GLY A 162 -15.92 3.67 9.41
N ILE A 163 -17.13 3.17 9.12
CA ILE A 163 -17.35 2.24 8.01
C ILE A 163 -16.98 2.79 6.62
N GLY A 164 -16.86 4.10 6.46
CA GLY A 164 -16.39 4.70 5.20
C GLY A 164 -14.99 4.22 4.83
N GLY A 165 -14.22 3.78 5.83
CA GLY A 165 -12.92 3.13 5.65
C GLY A 165 -12.95 1.85 4.82
N MET A 166 -14.11 1.20 4.62
CA MET A 166 -14.24 0.02 3.75
C MET A 166 -13.72 0.27 2.31
N GLY A 167 -13.75 1.51 1.83
CA GLY A 167 -13.16 1.88 0.54
C GLY A 167 -11.67 1.53 0.43
N ILE A 168 -10.93 1.56 1.55
CA ILE A 168 -9.49 1.32 1.58
C ILE A 168 -9.16 -0.18 1.40
N PRO A 169 -9.70 -1.14 2.19
CA PRO A 169 -9.52 -2.56 1.92
C PRO A 169 -9.93 -2.96 0.50
N ILE A 170 -11.04 -2.42 -0.01
CA ILE A 170 -11.49 -2.68 -1.39
C ILE A 170 -10.43 -2.20 -2.40
N GLY A 171 -9.93 -0.97 -2.24
CA GLY A 171 -8.88 -0.41 -3.08
C GLY A 171 -7.58 -1.20 -3.02
N LYS A 172 -7.10 -1.54 -1.82
CA LYS A 172 -5.86 -2.31 -1.65
C LYS A 172 -5.94 -3.70 -2.24
N LEU A 173 -7.07 -4.40 -2.08
CA LEU A 173 -7.27 -5.71 -2.70
C LEU A 173 -7.41 -5.60 -4.23
N SER A 174 -7.93 -4.48 -4.76
CA SER A 174 -7.82 -4.22 -6.20
C SER A 174 -6.36 -4.12 -6.65
N LEU A 175 -5.47 -3.52 -5.86
CA LEU A 175 -4.04 -3.43 -6.19
C LEU A 175 -3.29 -4.75 -5.99
N TYR A 176 -3.65 -5.57 -5.00
CA TYR A 176 -3.12 -6.93 -4.88
C TYR A 176 -3.35 -7.75 -6.16
N THR A 177 -4.52 -7.63 -6.76
CA THR A 177 -4.83 -8.28 -8.04
C THR A 177 -4.15 -7.57 -9.21
N ALA A 178 -4.34 -6.26 -9.35
CA ALA A 178 -3.89 -5.51 -10.51
C ALA A 178 -2.36 -5.41 -10.61
N CYS A 179 -1.65 -5.36 -9.49
CA CYS A 179 -0.19 -5.23 -9.44
C CYS A 179 0.50 -6.56 -9.13
N GLY A 180 -0.03 -7.32 -8.17
CA GLY A 180 0.58 -8.58 -7.68
C GLY A 180 0.03 -9.84 -8.32
N GLY A 181 -0.99 -9.75 -9.18
CA GLY A 181 -1.58 -10.91 -9.84
C GLY A 181 -2.27 -11.87 -8.86
N ILE A 182 -2.64 -11.45 -7.66
CA ILE A 182 -3.41 -12.32 -6.75
C ILE A 182 -4.84 -12.43 -7.27
N SER A 183 -5.39 -13.64 -7.34
CA SER A 183 -6.77 -13.80 -7.84
C SER A 183 -7.77 -13.08 -6.92
N PRO A 184 -8.72 -12.29 -7.46
CA PRO A 184 -9.75 -11.64 -6.66
C PRO A 184 -10.71 -12.64 -5.98
N ALA A 185 -10.72 -13.90 -6.42
CA ALA A 185 -11.43 -14.98 -5.76
C ALA A 185 -10.88 -15.32 -4.36
N TYR A 186 -9.63 -14.90 -4.09
CA TYR A 186 -8.90 -15.24 -2.85
C TYR A 186 -8.76 -14.05 -1.91
N THR A 187 -9.41 -12.93 -2.21
CA THR A 187 -9.31 -11.70 -1.43
C THR A 187 -10.61 -11.43 -0.66
N LEU A 188 -10.48 -10.82 0.52
CA LEU A 188 -11.62 -10.42 1.35
C LEU A 188 -11.37 -9.09 2.05
N PRO A 189 -12.06 -8.00 1.65
CA PRO A 189 -12.01 -6.74 2.38
C PRO A 189 -12.90 -6.82 3.63
N ILE A 190 -12.40 -6.32 4.76
CA ILE A 190 -13.14 -6.31 6.03
C ILE A 190 -13.04 -4.92 6.69
N VAL A 191 -14.15 -4.44 7.23
CA VAL A 191 -14.15 -3.32 8.19
C VAL A 191 -14.66 -3.79 9.55
N LEU A 192 -13.94 -3.43 10.61
CA LEU A 192 -14.33 -3.60 11.99
C LEU A 192 -15.07 -2.35 12.45
N ASP A 193 -16.41 -2.42 12.50
CA ASP A 193 -17.25 -1.29 12.89
C ASP A 193 -17.43 -1.24 14.42
N VAL A 194 -16.47 -0.59 15.06
CA VAL A 194 -16.41 -0.35 16.50
C VAL A 194 -17.06 0.98 16.91
N GLY A 195 -17.77 1.63 15.98
CA GLY A 195 -18.26 3.01 16.10
C GLY A 195 -17.34 4.02 15.42
N THR A 196 -17.66 5.31 15.57
CA THR A 196 -16.86 6.44 15.06
C THR A 196 -16.92 7.62 16.02
N ASN A 197 -15.79 8.31 16.18
CA ASN A 197 -15.69 9.55 16.94
C ASN A 197 -15.84 10.79 16.05
N ASN A 198 -16.14 10.61 14.76
CA ASN A 198 -16.37 11.71 13.84
C ASN A 198 -17.78 12.28 14.03
N PRO A 199 -17.93 13.52 14.55
CA PRO A 199 -19.24 14.10 14.84
C PRO A 199 -20.07 14.34 13.58
N GLN A 200 -19.43 14.58 12.43
CA GLN A 200 -20.14 14.74 11.16
C GLN A 200 -20.82 13.44 10.75
N ARG A 201 -20.16 12.29 10.96
CA ARG A 201 -20.72 10.97 10.65
C ARG A 201 -21.81 10.56 11.64
N LEU A 202 -21.63 10.86 12.92
CA LEU A 202 -22.67 10.59 13.93
C LEU A 202 -23.94 11.42 13.68
N ALA A 203 -23.81 12.66 13.19
CA ALA A 203 -24.93 13.53 12.87
C ALA A 203 -25.58 13.23 11.51
N ASP A 204 -24.89 12.52 10.61
CA ASP A 204 -25.37 12.26 9.25
C ASP A 204 -26.46 11.16 9.24
N PRO A 205 -27.71 11.50 8.83
CA PRO A 205 -28.79 10.52 8.74
C PRO A 205 -28.57 9.46 7.65
N MET A 206 -27.68 9.71 6.68
CA MET A 206 -27.30 8.72 5.66
C MET A 206 -26.15 7.82 6.08
N TYR A 207 -25.46 8.12 7.19
CA TYR A 207 -24.38 7.27 7.69
C TYR A 207 -24.85 5.83 7.92
N MET A 208 -24.22 4.87 7.25
CA MET A 208 -24.63 3.46 7.31
C MET A 208 -23.95 2.67 8.43
N GLY A 209 -22.99 3.25 9.15
CA GLY A 209 -22.25 2.58 10.22
C GLY A 209 -22.95 2.64 11.57
N TRP A 210 -22.37 1.97 12.55
CA TRP A 210 -22.86 1.98 13.92
C TRP A 210 -22.74 3.39 14.52
N ARG A 211 -23.89 4.04 14.74
CA ARG A 211 -23.99 5.38 15.34
C ARG A 211 -23.70 5.34 16.83
N HIS A 212 -22.43 5.12 17.15
CA HIS A 212 -21.90 5.03 18.50
C HIS A 212 -20.47 5.58 18.51
N PRO A 213 -20.03 6.29 19.56
CA PRO A 213 -18.62 6.61 19.75
C PRO A 213 -17.76 5.35 19.71
N ARG A 214 -16.48 5.44 19.37
CA ARG A 214 -15.65 4.23 19.32
C ARG A 214 -15.59 3.55 20.68
N ILE A 215 -15.78 2.24 20.72
CA ILE A 215 -15.38 1.45 21.89
C ILE A 215 -13.85 1.50 22.03
N THR A 216 -13.35 1.39 23.26
CA THR A 216 -11.92 1.53 23.56
C THR A 216 -11.50 0.60 24.69
N GLY A 217 -10.19 0.48 24.92
CA GLY A 217 -9.65 -0.30 26.03
C GLY A 217 -9.94 -1.79 25.88
N PRO A 218 -10.17 -2.52 26.99
CA PRO A 218 -10.31 -3.97 26.98
C PRO A 218 -11.39 -4.51 26.04
N ASP A 219 -12.50 -3.79 25.87
CA ASP A 219 -13.58 -4.23 24.98
C ASP A 219 -13.15 -4.23 23.51
N TYR A 220 -12.34 -3.24 23.11
CA TYR A 220 -11.76 -3.17 21.76
C TYR A 220 -10.74 -4.30 21.56
N ASP A 221 -9.83 -4.46 22.53
CA ASP A 221 -8.78 -5.48 22.46
C ASP A 221 -9.36 -6.90 22.41
N HIS A 222 -10.41 -7.16 23.18
CA HIS A 222 -11.14 -8.43 23.18
C HIS A 222 -11.84 -8.67 21.85
N PHE A 223 -12.57 -7.68 21.34
CA PHE A 223 -13.27 -7.79 20.06
C PHE A 223 -12.34 -8.06 18.88
N VAL A 224 -11.19 -7.37 18.81
CA VAL A 224 -10.20 -7.61 17.75
C VAL A 224 -9.57 -9.00 17.90
N ASP A 225 -9.34 -9.48 19.13
CA ASP A 225 -8.82 -10.84 19.35
C ASP A 225 -9.84 -11.91 18.95
N GLU A 226 -11.11 -11.77 19.29
CA GLU A 226 -12.19 -12.67 18.82
C GLU A 226 -12.26 -12.69 17.29
N PHE A 227 -12.15 -11.53 16.64
CA PHE A 227 -12.09 -11.44 15.19
C PHE A 227 -10.89 -12.20 14.61
N ILE A 228 -9.69 -11.99 15.14
CA ILE A 228 -8.48 -12.67 14.66
C ILE A 228 -8.59 -14.18 14.87
N GLN A 229 -9.10 -14.64 16.02
CA GLN A 229 -9.32 -16.05 16.28
C GLN A 229 -10.32 -16.67 15.30
N ALA A 230 -11.46 -16.01 15.05
CA ALA A 230 -12.46 -16.50 14.10
C ALA A 230 -11.91 -16.58 12.66
N VAL A 231 -11.11 -15.58 12.24
CA VAL A 231 -10.41 -15.63 10.94
C VAL A 231 -9.43 -16.79 10.89
N GLN A 232 -8.61 -17.00 11.93
CA GLN A 232 -7.64 -18.10 11.98
C GLN A 232 -8.31 -19.47 12.03
N HIS A 233 -9.47 -19.61 12.67
CA HIS A 233 -10.25 -20.84 12.64
C HIS A 233 -10.78 -21.16 11.24
N ARG A 234 -11.27 -20.15 10.51
CA ARG A 234 -11.87 -20.33 9.19
C ARG A 234 -10.84 -20.42 8.05
N TRP A 235 -9.81 -19.59 8.11
CA TRP A 235 -8.75 -19.44 7.10
C TRP A 235 -7.39 -19.32 7.78
N PRO A 236 -6.84 -20.42 8.33
CA PRO A 236 -5.60 -20.38 9.12
C PRO A 236 -4.39 -19.86 8.33
N ASP A 237 -4.36 -20.10 7.01
CA ASP A 237 -3.24 -19.72 6.14
C ASP A 237 -3.44 -18.34 5.48
N ALA A 238 -4.47 -17.58 5.85
CA ALA A 238 -4.71 -16.27 5.27
C ALA A 238 -3.68 -15.24 5.74
N LEU A 239 -3.13 -14.48 4.78
CA LEU A 239 -2.38 -13.26 5.05
C LEU A 239 -3.35 -12.16 5.51
N ILE A 240 -3.15 -11.62 6.71
CA ILE A 240 -3.91 -10.50 7.26
C ILE A 240 -3.08 -9.22 7.18
N GLN A 241 -3.52 -8.27 6.37
CA GLN A 241 -2.95 -6.93 6.35
C GLN A 241 -3.82 -5.98 7.18
N PHE A 242 -3.22 -5.37 8.21
CA PHE A 242 -3.84 -4.28 8.95
C PHE A 242 -3.62 -2.95 8.21
N GLU A 243 -4.67 -2.14 8.16
CA GLU A 243 -4.69 -0.90 7.38
C GLU A 243 -5.45 0.23 8.09
N ASP A 244 -4.89 1.45 8.06
CA ASP A 244 -5.53 2.70 8.52
C ASP A 244 -6.07 2.65 9.96
N PHE A 245 -5.44 1.85 10.82
CA PHE A 245 -5.68 1.86 12.27
C PHE A 245 -5.05 3.09 12.91
N ALA A 246 -5.70 3.66 13.93
CA ALA A 246 -5.06 4.72 14.73
C ALA A 246 -3.77 4.22 15.37
N GLN A 247 -2.78 5.12 15.50
CA GLN A 247 -1.44 4.77 15.99
C GLN A 247 -1.46 4.09 17.37
N LYS A 248 -2.38 4.51 18.25
CA LYS A 248 -2.59 3.90 19.57
C LYS A 248 -2.97 2.42 19.51
N ASN A 249 -3.54 1.95 18.40
CA ASN A 249 -3.98 0.57 18.18
C ASN A 249 -3.03 -0.16 17.22
N ALA A 250 -2.60 0.47 16.13
CA ALA A 250 -1.85 -0.16 15.04
C ALA A 250 -0.57 -0.87 15.51
N MET A 251 0.26 -0.21 16.32
CA MET A 251 1.52 -0.79 16.80
C MET A 251 1.29 -1.89 17.86
N PRO A 252 0.45 -1.69 18.91
CA PRO A 252 0.13 -2.79 19.83
C PRO A 252 -0.46 -4.02 19.16
N LEU A 253 -1.35 -3.84 18.17
CA LEU A 253 -1.91 -4.94 17.39
C LEU A 253 -0.83 -5.67 16.60
N LEU A 254 0.04 -4.94 15.91
CA LEU A 254 1.15 -5.52 15.16
C LEU A 254 2.08 -6.34 16.09
N GLU A 255 2.52 -5.76 17.20
CA GLU A 255 3.40 -6.45 18.16
C GLU A 255 2.74 -7.68 18.78
N ARG A 256 1.43 -7.64 19.02
CA ARG A 256 0.67 -8.78 19.55
C ARG A 256 0.59 -9.95 18.58
N TYR A 257 0.50 -9.68 17.27
CA TYR A 257 0.13 -10.69 16.26
C TYR A 257 1.26 -11.10 15.30
N LYS A 258 2.28 -10.26 15.05
CA LYS A 258 3.33 -10.50 14.02
C LYS A 258 4.08 -11.83 14.17
N ASP A 259 4.22 -12.32 15.40
CA ASP A 259 4.89 -13.59 15.69
C ASP A 259 3.92 -14.78 15.87
N ARG A 260 2.60 -14.54 15.82
CA ARG A 260 1.56 -15.54 16.08
C ARG A 260 0.81 -15.97 14.82
N ILE A 261 0.64 -15.05 13.87
CA ILE A 261 -0.14 -15.27 12.64
C ILE A 261 0.58 -14.68 11.43
N CYS A 262 0.11 -15.02 10.23
CA CYS A 262 0.59 -14.41 9.00
C CYS A 262 -0.02 -13.03 8.81
N CYS A 263 0.60 -12.01 9.41
CA CYS A 263 0.14 -10.63 9.30
C CYS A 263 1.27 -9.61 9.17
N PHE A 264 0.92 -8.44 8.63
CA PHE A 264 1.74 -7.24 8.66
C PHE A 264 0.84 -5.99 8.66
N ASN A 265 1.41 -4.83 8.94
CA ASN A 265 0.70 -3.55 8.85
C ASN A 265 1.34 -2.70 7.76
N ASP A 266 0.58 -2.31 6.73
CA ASP A 266 1.18 -1.60 5.58
C ASP A 266 1.53 -0.15 5.90
N ASP A 267 0.80 0.53 6.79
CA ASP A 267 1.14 1.89 7.21
C ASP A 267 2.49 1.98 7.93
N ILE A 268 2.84 0.95 8.69
CA ILE A 268 4.08 0.86 9.46
C ILE A 268 5.16 0.18 8.62
N GLN A 269 4.96 -1.09 8.29
CA GLN A 269 5.97 -1.94 7.66
C GLN A 269 6.03 -1.72 6.13
N GLY A 270 4.88 -1.54 5.47
CA GLY A 270 4.82 -1.27 4.04
C GLY A 270 5.45 0.07 3.67
N THR A 271 5.09 1.13 4.39
CA THR A 271 5.65 2.50 4.22
C THR A 271 7.16 2.51 4.49
N ALA A 272 7.61 1.81 5.52
CA ALA A 272 9.04 1.64 5.78
C ALA A 272 9.73 0.92 4.62
N ALA A 273 9.14 -0.17 4.13
CA ALA A 273 9.72 -0.98 3.06
C ALA A 273 9.82 -0.24 1.72
N ILE A 274 8.80 0.53 1.31
CA ILE A 274 8.89 1.35 0.08
C ILE A 274 9.92 2.47 0.25
N THR A 275 9.96 3.11 1.41
CA THR A 275 10.89 4.22 1.63
C THR A 275 12.33 3.75 1.63
N VAL A 276 12.63 2.64 2.31
CA VAL A 276 13.96 2.00 2.27
C VAL A 276 14.30 1.54 0.85
N GLY A 277 13.35 0.93 0.12
CA GLY A 277 13.60 0.49 -1.25
C GLY A 277 13.93 1.65 -2.21
N SER A 278 13.19 2.75 -2.11
CA SER A 278 13.47 3.98 -2.86
C SER A 278 14.80 4.61 -2.46
N LEU A 279 15.13 4.59 -1.17
CA LEU A 279 16.38 5.15 -0.66
C LEU A 279 17.59 4.33 -1.11
N LEU A 280 17.50 3.00 -1.07
CA LEU A 280 18.53 2.10 -1.60
C LEU A 280 18.74 2.32 -3.11
N ALA A 281 17.66 2.51 -3.87
CA ALA A 281 17.75 2.90 -5.28
C ALA A 281 18.48 4.25 -5.44
N ALA A 282 18.18 5.23 -4.59
CA ALA A 282 18.77 6.56 -4.66
C ALA A 282 20.24 6.56 -4.27
N CYS A 283 20.63 5.85 -3.20
CA CYS A 283 22.02 5.63 -2.80
C CYS A 283 22.81 5.00 -3.94
N LYS A 284 22.28 3.94 -4.55
CA LYS A 284 22.93 3.28 -5.70
C LYS A 284 23.06 4.24 -6.89
N ALA A 285 22.02 5.01 -7.22
CA ALA A 285 22.07 6.03 -8.27
C ALA A 285 23.08 7.15 -7.96
N ALA A 286 23.29 7.47 -6.69
CA ALA A 286 24.30 8.42 -6.22
C ALA A 286 25.71 7.81 -6.08
N GLY A 287 25.88 6.50 -6.28
CA GLY A 287 27.16 5.81 -6.16
C GLY A 287 27.64 5.60 -4.71
N THR A 288 26.70 5.49 -3.76
CA THR A 288 26.96 5.36 -2.31
C THR A 288 26.17 4.21 -1.70
N GLN A 289 26.52 3.81 -0.48
CA GLN A 289 25.74 2.87 0.34
C GLN A 289 24.85 3.60 1.34
N LEU A 290 23.88 2.90 1.95
CA LEU A 290 23.01 3.53 2.94
C LEU A 290 23.74 3.76 4.26
N CYS A 291 24.63 2.84 4.67
CA CYS A 291 25.45 2.96 5.89
C CYS A 291 26.41 4.16 5.90
N GLU A 292 26.68 4.75 4.72
CA GLU A 292 27.49 5.95 4.52
C GLU A 292 26.68 7.26 4.62
N GLN A 293 25.35 7.17 4.68
CA GLN A 293 24.46 8.34 4.68
C GLN A 293 24.27 8.92 6.07
N ARG A 294 24.04 10.23 6.10
CA ARG A 294 23.50 10.95 7.26
C ARG A 294 22.06 11.33 6.94
N VAL A 295 21.12 10.78 7.69
CA VAL A 295 19.69 10.84 7.38
C VAL A 295 18.99 11.75 8.36
N THR A 296 18.37 12.81 7.86
CA THR A 296 17.52 13.69 8.67
C THR A 296 16.06 13.47 8.31
N PHE A 297 15.23 13.27 9.33
CA PHE A 297 13.79 13.20 9.22
C PHE A 297 13.16 14.49 9.71
N LEU A 298 12.15 14.96 8.99
CA LEU A 298 11.20 15.94 9.46
C LEU A 298 9.85 15.24 9.70
N GLY A 299 9.49 15.10 10.97
CA GLY A 299 8.34 14.34 11.45
C GLY A 299 8.79 13.09 12.21
N ALA A 300 8.62 13.08 13.53
CA ALA A 300 8.94 11.95 14.40
C ALA A 300 7.68 11.23 14.92
N GLY A 301 6.64 11.14 14.09
CA GLY A 301 5.47 10.29 14.35
C GLY A 301 5.74 8.81 14.07
N SER A 302 4.72 7.95 14.13
CA SER A 302 4.87 6.50 13.87
C SER A 302 5.52 6.20 12.53
N ALA A 303 5.09 6.86 11.46
CA ALA A 303 5.64 6.65 10.13
C ALA A 303 7.14 6.99 10.08
N GLY A 304 7.53 8.18 10.55
CA GLY A 304 8.93 8.61 10.59
C GLY A 304 9.81 7.70 11.44
N CYS A 305 9.35 7.35 12.64
CA CYS A 305 10.10 6.44 13.51
C CYS A 305 10.20 5.02 12.94
N GLY A 306 9.12 4.50 12.32
CA GLY A 306 9.13 3.19 11.66
C GLY A 306 10.09 3.12 10.48
N ILE A 307 10.11 4.15 9.62
CA ILE A 307 11.08 4.26 8.53
C ILE A 307 12.50 4.38 9.08
N ALA A 308 12.72 5.20 10.10
CA ALA A 308 14.05 5.39 10.70
C ALA A 308 14.61 4.09 11.28
N GLU A 309 13.83 3.30 12.01
CA GLU A 309 14.24 1.99 12.53
C GLU A 309 14.55 1.00 11.37
N ALA A 310 13.77 1.02 10.29
CA ALA A 310 14.05 0.20 9.11
C ALA A 310 15.35 0.60 8.39
N ILE A 311 15.62 1.92 8.28
CA ILE A 311 16.89 2.43 7.77
C ILE A 311 18.06 1.97 8.65
N ILE A 312 17.93 2.10 9.98
CA ILE A 312 18.96 1.66 10.94
C ILE A 312 19.23 0.16 10.78
N ALA A 313 18.19 -0.67 10.72
CA ALA A 313 18.32 -2.11 10.50
C ALA A 313 19.04 -2.44 9.18
N GLN A 314 18.72 -1.70 8.11
CA GLN A 314 19.41 -1.83 6.82
C GLN A 314 20.87 -1.40 6.92
N MET A 315 21.19 -0.28 7.56
CA MET A 315 22.59 0.15 7.75
C MET A 315 23.39 -0.89 8.55
N VAL A 316 22.80 -1.47 9.59
CA VAL A 316 23.44 -2.54 10.38
C VAL A 316 23.71 -3.77 9.52
N SER A 317 22.77 -4.15 8.66
CA SER A 317 22.96 -5.26 7.72
C SER A 317 24.04 -5.00 6.67
N GLU A 318 24.38 -3.73 6.41
CA GLU A 318 25.51 -3.32 5.55
C GLU A 318 26.85 -3.32 6.30
N GLY A 319 26.86 -3.61 7.60
CA GLY A 319 28.07 -3.95 8.36
C GLY A 319 28.46 -2.96 9.46
N ILE A 320 27.72 -1.87 9.66
CA ILE A 320 27.99 -0.93 10.76
C ILE A 320 27.27 -1.34 12.06
N SER A 321 27.73 -0.83 13.21
CA SER A 321 27.06 -1.11 14.48
C SER A 321 25.73 -0.36 14.61
N ASP A 322 24.79 -0.89 15.41
CA ASP A 322 23.52 -0.20 15.72
C ASP A 322 23.77 1.20 16.33
N GLN A 323 24.78 1.31 17.21
CA GLN A 323 25.18 2.60 17.77
C GLN A 323 25.64 3.60 16.70
N GLN A 324 26.46 3.14 15.75
CA GLN A 324 26.92 3.98 14.64
C GLN A 324 25.75 4.37 13.72
N ALA A 325 24.90 3.42 13.33
CA ALA A 325 23.71 3.68 12.52
C ALA A 325 22.81 4.75 13.16
N ARG A 326 22.47 4.60 14.44
CA ARG A 326 21.65 5.58 15.20
C ARG A 326 22.31 6.96 15.29
N SER A 327 23.63 7.03 15.42
CA SER A 327 24.35 8.32 15.45
C SER A 327 24.27 9.10 14.13
N GLN A 328 23.86 8.46 13.03
CA GLN A 328 23.72 9.07 11.71
C GLN A 328 22.28 9.44 11.36
N VAL A 329 21.30 9.17 12.24
CA VAL A 329 19.86 9.41 12.01
C VAL A 329 19.33 10.50 12.93
N TYR A 330 18.87 11.61 12.37
CA TYR A 330 18.42 12.79 13.11
C TYR A 330 16.91 12.97 12.95
N MET A 331 16.15 12.88 14.05
CA MET A 331 14.69 13.05 14.03
C MET A 331 14.29 14.45 14.48
N VAL A 332 13.66 15.24 13.62
CA VAL A 332 13.17 16.59 13.94
C VAL A 332 11.64 16.57 14.01
N ASP A 333 11.07 17.01 15.13
CA ASP A 333 9.61 17.17 15.30
C ASP A 333 9.27 18.64 15.61
N ARG A 334 8.00 18.93 15.92
CA ARG A 334 7.48 20.28 16.23
C ARG A 334 8.26 21.05 17.30
N TRP A 335 9.01 20.35 18.14
CA TRP A 335 9.82 20.91 19.23
C TRP A 335 11.33 20.94 18.93
N GLY A 336 11.72 20.62 17.69
CA GLY A 336 13.11 20.51 17.26
C GLY A 336 13.62 19.07 17.21
N LEU A 337 14.95 18.93 17.12
CA LEU A 337 15.66 17.64 17.16
C LEU A 337 15.31 16.87 18.44
N LEU A 338 14.95 15.60 18.27
CA LEU A 338 14.80 14.69 19.39
C LEU A 338 16.16 14.43 20.04
N GLU A 339 16.32 14.88 21.28
CA GLU A 339 17.55 14.76 22.06
C GLU A 339 17.28 14.09 23.42
N GLU A 340 18.31 13.42 23.95
CA GLU A 340 18.30 12.83 25.28
C GLU A 340 17.85 13.83 26.38
N GLY A 341 16.84 13.46 27.16
CA GLY A 341 16.29 14.28 28.23
C GLY A 341 15.26 15.32 27.78
N MET A 342 14.85 15.31 26.51
CA MET A 342 13.73 16.09 26.03
C MET A 342 12.42 15.66 26.74
N PRO A 343 11.59 16.60 27.23
CA PRO A 343 10.32 16.27 27.87
C PRO A 343 9.30 15.74 26.84
N ASN A 344 8.34 14.93 27.31
CA ASN A 344 7.22 14.40 26.51
C ASN A 344 7.61 13.49 25.32
N LEU A 345 8.78 12.84 25.38
CA LEU A 345 9.13 11.81 24.41
C LEU A 345 8.20 10.60 24.54
N LEU A 346 7.66 10.17 23.40
CA LEU A 346 6.87 8.94 23.30
C LEU A 346 7.80 7.72 23.32
N ASP A 347 7.33 6.56 23.78
CA ASP A 347 8.16 5.35 23.95
C ASP A 347 8.89 4.94 22.66
N PHE A 348 8.22 5.05 21.51
CA PHE A 348 8.81 4.74 20.20
C PHE A 348 9.81 5.79 19.70
N GLN A 349 9.81 7.01 20.27
CA GLN A 349 10.77 8.07 19.94
C GLN A 349 12.07 7.93 20.73
N GLN A 350 12.01 7.36 21.95
CA GLN A 350 13.16 7.28 22.86
C GLN A 350 14.38 6.59 22.25
N LYS A 351 14.16 5.59 21.37
CA LYS A 351 15.24 4.85 20.70
C LYS A 351 15.95 5.64 19.59
N LEU A 352 15.37 6.77 19.16
CA LEU A 352 15.81 7.56 18.02
C LEU A 352 16.29 8.97 18.43
N VAL A 353 16.48 9.20 19.73
CA VAL A 353 17.02 10.47 20.23
C VAL A 353 18.52 10.56 19.96
N GLN A 354 18.99 11.78 19.68
CA GLN A 354 20.42 12.06 19.65
C GLN A 354 21.00 12.18 21.05
N LYS A 355 22.20 11.64 21.23
CA LYS A 355 22.97 11.82 22.45
C LYS A 355 23.48 13.25 22.53
N LYS A 356 23.44 13.86 23.71
CA LYS A 356 24.00 15.21 23.95
C LYS A 356 25.48 15.33 23.61
N SER A 357 26.22 14.21 23.64
CA SER A 357 27.62 14.18 23.20
C SER A 357 27.79 14.51 21.72
N ASN A 358 26.81 14.16 20.88
CA ASN A 358 26.87 14.34 19.43
C ASN A 358 26.51 15.77 19.00
N THR A 359 25.76 16.49 19.84
CA THR A 359 25.24 17.85 19.61
C THR A 359 25.95 18.91 20.46
N LYS A 360 26.95 18.52 21.28
CA LYS A 360 27.60 19.40 22.26
C LYS A 360 28.18 20.69 21.67
N GLU A 361 28.65 20.64 20.43
CA GLU A 361 29.26 21.78 19.73
C GLU A 361 28.24 22.60 18.93
N TRP A 362 26.99 22.17 18.87
CA TRP A 362 25.96 22.81 18.08
C TRP A 362 25.39 24.01 18.83
N VAL A 363 25.36 25.15 18.16
CA VAL A 363 24.72 26.37 18.68
C VAL A 363 23.23 26.31 18.35
N SER A 364 22.38 26.58 19.34
CA SER A 364 20.94 26.72 19.16
C SER A 364 20.50 28.14 19.52
N GLU A 365 19.63 28.72 18.70
CA GLU A 365 19.01 30.01 18.96
C GLU A 365 17.77 29.90 19.87
N ASN A 366 17.24 28.68 20.09
CA ASN A 366 15.99 28.41 20.83
C ASN A 366 16.14 27.23 21.81
N ASN A 367 15.07 26.85 22.51
CA ASN A 367 15.04 25.61 23.29
C ASN A 367 14.94 24.39 22.35
N GLY A 368 16.03 24.04 21.67
CA GLY A 368 16.15 22.88 20.76
C GLY A 368 16.58 23.26 19.34
N TYR A 369 17.03 22.28 18.57
CA TYR A 369 17.55 22.51 17.21
C TYR A 369 16.44 22.40 16.15
N SER A 370 16.19 23.48 15.42
CA SER A 370 15.34 23.52 14.22
C SER A 370 15.88 22.65 13.09
N LEU A 371 15.05 22.37 12.07
CA LEU A 371 15.50 21.62 10.89
C LEU A 371 16.72 22.26 10.23
N LEU A 372 16.73 23.58 10.06
CA LEU A 372 17.84 24.29 9.44
C LEU A 372 19.13 24.19 10.27
N GLU A 373 19.05 24.32 11.60
CA GLU A 373 20.20 24.12 12.49
C GLU A 373 20.72 22.67 12.39
N VAL A 374 19.84 21.68 12.31
CA VAL A 374 20.22 20.28 12.09
C VAL A 374 20.92 20.12 10.73
N VAL A 375 20.41 20.73 9.66
CA VAL A 375 21.05 20.66 8.33
C VAL A 375 22.45 21.28 8.35
N ARG A 376 22.62 22.47 8.97
CA ARG A 376 23.92 23.15 9.09
C ARG A 376 24.96 22.32 9.85
N ASN A 377 24.54 21.69 10.95
CA ASN A 377 25.46 20.99 11.84
C ASN A 377 25.68 19.51 11.45
N ALA A 378 24.60 18.75 11.23
CA ALA A 378 24.67 17.33 10.87
C ALA A 378 25.10 17.09 9.42
N LYS A 379 24.91 18.09 8.54
CA LYS A 379 25.23 18.03 7.10
C LYS A 379 24.64 16.78 6.45
N PRO A 380 23.31 16.57 6.54
CA PRO A 380 22.67 15.36 6.04
C PRO A 380 22.86 15.22 4.52
N THR A 381 22.93 13.97 4.08
CA THR A 381 22.94 13.60 2.66
C THR A 381 21.56 13.11 2.20
N VAL A 382 20.70 12.75 3.15
CA VAL A 382 19.32 12.33 2.94
C VAL A 382 18.39 13.16 3.81
N LEU A 383 17.32 13.69 3.23
CA LEU A 383 16.27 14.42 3.93
C LEU A 383 14.91 13.79 3.63
N VAL A 384 14.23 13.29 4.66
CA VAL A 384 12.92 12.59 4.55
C VAL A 384 11.84 13.37 5.28
N GLY A 385 10.76 13.71 4.59
CA GLY A 385 9.64 14.50 5.09
C GLY A 385 8.41 13.64 5.28
N VAL A 386 7.92 13.54 6.51
CA VAL A 386 6.73 12.75 6.90
C VAL A 386 5.91 13.48 7.98
N SER A 387 5.93 14.81 7.92
CA SER A 387 5.37 15.70 8.95
C SER A 387 3.89 16.04 8.72
N GLY A 388 3.42 15.97 7.48
CA GLY A 388 2.13 16.50 7.06
C GLY A 388 2.06 18.04 7.07
N ALA A 389 3.18 18.73 7.28
CA ALA A 389 3.25 20.18 7.36
C ALA A 389 3.91 20.74 6.09
N PRO A 390 3.15 21.49 5.25
CA PRO A 390 3.65 21.94 3.96
C PRO A 390 4.70 23.04 4.09
N GLY A 391 5.65 23.06 3.15
CA GLY A 391 6.63 24.14 2.99
C GLY A 391 7.80 24.15 3.97
N LEU A 392 7.96 23.10 4.80
CA LEU A 392 9.04 23.03 5.78
C LEU A 392 10.40 22.66 5.18
N PHE A 393 10.45 22.09 3.98
CA PHE A 393 11.69 21.99 3.20
C PHE A 393 11.91 23.30 2.45
N SER A 394 12.20 24.38 3.18
CA SER A 394 12.37 25.70 2.60
C SER A 394 13.56 25.77 1.63
N GLU A 395 13.59 26.81 0.79
CA GLU A 395 14.72 27.08 -0.11
C GLU A 395 16.05 27.13 0.65
N GLU A 396 16.06 27.74 1.83
CA GLU A 396 17.25 27.83 2.68
C GLU A 396 17.71 26.45 3.15
N VAL A 397 16.79 25.59 3.60
CA VAL A 397 17.11 24.22 4.04
C VAL A 397 17.71 23.41 2.89
N ILE A 398 17.08 23.44 1.70
CA ILE A 398 17.54 22.65 0.56
C ILE A 398 18.87 23.17 0.01
N LYS A 399 19.06 24.49 -0.10
CA LYS A 399 20.34 25.08 -0.53
C LYS A 399 21.46 24.82 0.48
N GLU A 400 21.18 24.91 1.77
CA GLU A 400 22.17 24.58 2.81
C GLU A 400 22.57 23.11 2.74
N MET A 401 21.61 22.19 2.55
CA MET A 401 21.91 20.77 2.36
C MET A 401 22.78 20.55 1.11
N HIS A 402 22.44 21.20 0.00
CA HIS A 402 23.18 21.07 -1.26
C HIS A 402 24.61 21.64 -1.19
N LEU A 403 24.86 22.63 -0.33
CA LEU A 403 26.20 23.18 -0.10
C LEU A 403 27.20 22.11 0.38
N HIS A 404 26.73 21.15 1.20
CA HIS A 404 27.58 20.09 1.79
C HIS A 404 27.40 18.72 1.10
N CYS A 405 26.36 18.56 0.28
CA CYS A 405 26.07 17.34 -0.45
C CYS A 405 25.76 17.69 -1.92
N PRO A 406 26.71 17.47 -2.86
CA PRO A 406 26.52 17.80 -4.26
C PRO A 406 25.30 17.13 -4.90
N ARG A 407 24.95 15.92 -4.45
CA ARG A 407 23.84 15.13 -4.98
C ARG A 407 22.90 14.66 -3.86
N PRO A 408 22.11 15.58 -3.26
CA PRO A 408 21.31 15.28 -2.08
C PRO A 408 20.11 14.39 -2.43
N ILE A 409 19.72 13.51 -1.51
CA ILE A 409 18.49 12.71 -1.64
C ILE A 409 17.40 13.39 -0.82
N VAL A 410 16.31 13.82 -1.46
CA VAL A 410 15.25 14.59 -0.82
C VAL A 410 13.89 13.95 -1.08
N PHE A 411 13.29 13.38 -0.03
CA PHE A 411 12.03 12.63 -0.10
C PHE A 411 10.92 13.33 0.68
N PRO A 412 10.17 14.26 0.07
CA PRO A 412 8.98 14.83 0.69
C PRO A 412 7.77 13.88 0.51
N LEU A 413 7.50 13.06 1.54
CA LEU A 413 6.58 11.93 1.46
C LEU A 413 5.18 12.22 2.01
N SER A 414 4.94 13.42 2.54
CA SER A 414 3.63 13.77 3.09
C SER A 414 2.52 13.78 2.05
N ASN A 415 1.36 13.24 2.43
CA ASN A 415 0.15 13.16 1.63
C ASN A 415 -0.99 13.99 2.25
N PRO A 416 -1.94 14.50 1.44
CA PRO A 416 -1.93 14.57 -0.03
C PRO A 416 -0.94 15.65 -0.54
N THR A 417 -0.93 15.93 -1.84
CA THR A 417 -0.06 16.94 -2.50
C THR A 417 -0.02 18.30 -1.79
N SER A 418 -1.14 18.73 -1.19
CA SER A 418 -1.22 20.00 -0.43
C SER A 418 -0.48 20.01 0.91
N ARG A 419 0.04 18.87 1.35
CA ARG A 419 0.77 18.68 2.61
C ARG A 419 2.25 18.34 2.42
N VAL A 420 2.72 18.35 1.17
CA VAL A 420 4.11 18.02 0.82
C VAL A 420 5.09 19.04 1.42
N GLU A 421 6.22 18.57 1.96
CA GLU A 421 7.22 19.43 2.61
C GLU A 421 7.84 20.46 1.64
N ALA A 422 8.04 20.08 0.38
CA ALA A 422 8.37 20.96 -0.74
C ALA A 422 7.97 20.29 -2.07
N THR A 423 7.67 21.09 -3.09
CA THR A 423 7.36 20.53 -4.41
C THR A 423 8.65 20.01 -5.08
N PRO A 424 8.58 18.95 -5.91
CA PRO A 424 9.73 18.50 -6.68
C PRO A 424 10.32 19.58 -7.59
N SER A 425 9.48 20.46 -8.14
CA SER A 425 9.92 21.58 -8.97
C SER A 425 10.84 22.52 -8.20
N ASP A 426 10.48 22.84 -6.96
CA ASP A 426 11.29 23.70 -6.11
C ASP A 426 12.62 23.04 -5.74
N ILE A 427 12.60 21.79 -5.30
CA ILE A 427 13.81 21.05 -4.91
C ILE A 427 14.78 20.94 -6.09
N ILE A 428 14.30 20.59 -7.28
CA ILE A 428 15.10 20.49 -8.50
C ILE A 428 15.71 21.85 -8.84
N ARG A 429 14.92 22.93 -8.78
CA ARG A 429 15.42 24.28 -9.06
C ARG A 429 16.47 24.73 -8.05
N TRP A 430 16.26 24.50 -6.76
CA TRP A 430 17.16 24.94 -5.69
C TRP A 430 18.48 24.17 -5.65
N THR A 431 18.53 23.01 -6.30
CA THR A 431 19.71 22.14 -6.40
C THR A 431 20.28 22.07 -7.83
N ASN A 432 19.83 22.95 -8.74
CA ASN A 432 20.23 22.97 -10.15
C ASN A 432 20.09 21.60 -10.85
N GLY A 433 19.08 20.82 -10.48
CA GLY A 433 18.82 19.49 -11.05
C GLY A 433 19.64 18.34 -10.46
N GLU A 434 20.44 18.58 -9.42
CA GLU A 434 21.30 17.53 -8.82
C GLU A 434 20.56 16.65 -7.80
N ALA A 435 19.49 17.14 -7.16
CA ALA A 435 18.78 16.35 -6.16
C ALA A 435 18.10 15.10 -6.74
N LEU A 436 18.19 13.99 -6.00
CA LEU A 436 17.39 12.80 -6.22
C LEU A 436 16.07 12.92 -5.45
N VAL A 437 14.95 13.03 -6.16
CA VAL A 437 13.65 13.33 -5.57
C VAL A 437 12.66 12.17 -5.77
N ALA A 438 11.97 11.80 -4.70
CA ALA A 438 10.81 10.92 -4.73
C ALA A 438 9.76 11.41 -3.73
N THR A 439 8.49 11.25 -4.06
CA THR A 439 7.37 11.88 -3.35
C THR A 439 6.35 10.86 -2.87
N GLY A 440 5.54 11.21 -1.86
CA GLY A 440 4.44 10.35 -1.41
C GLY A 440 3.22 10.42 -2.35
N SER A 441 2.92 11.61 -2.87
CA SER A 441 1.83 11.90 -3.81
C SER A 441 2.32 11.97 -5.25
N PRO A 442 1.47 11.74 -6.26
CA PRO A 442 1.87 11.86 -7.66
C PRO A 442 2.16 13.31 -8.07
N PHE A 443 3.19 13.51 -8.89
CA PHE A 443 3.55 14.79 -9.52
C PHE A 443 3.90 14.59 -10.99
N GLU A 444 3.59 15.59 -11.81
CA GLU A 444 4.04 15.63 -13.20
C GLU A 444 5.57 15.75 -13.30
N PRO A 445 6.18 15.29 -14.40
CA PRO A 445 7.60 15.50 -14.66
C PRO A 445 7.97 16.99 -14.62
N VAL A 446 9.12 17.31 -14.01
CA VAL A 446 9.61 18.69 -13.88
C VAL A 446 10.55 19.00 -15.04
N VAL A 447 10.35 20.14 -15.72
CA VAL A 447 11.28 20.63 -16.74
C VAL A 447 12.16 21.71 -16.14
N HIS A 448 13.47 21.49 -16.14
CA HIS A 448 14.47 22.45 -15.65
C HIS A 448 15.66 22.51 -16.61
N GLU A 449 16.01 23.71 -17.06
CA GLU A 449 17.10 23.97 -18.02
C GLU A 449 17.06 23.09 -19.29
N GLY A 450 15.86 22.85 -19.82
CA GLY A 450 15.66 22.03 -21.03
C GLY A 450 15.75 20.52 -20.79
N LYS A 451 15.97 20.07 -19.55
CA LYS A 451 15.95 18.66 -19.16
C LYS A 451 14.68 18.32 -18.39
N THR A 452 14.10 17.16 -18.69
CA THR A 452 12.92 16.63 -17.99
C THR A 452 13.33 15.66 -16.90
N TYR A 453 12.81 15.87 -15.71
CA TYR A 453 13.05 15.09 -14.51
C TYR A 453 11.75 14.35 -14.13
N PRO A 454 11.66 13.03 -14.38
CA PRO A 454 10.50 12.25 -13.95
C PRO A 454 10.50 12.13 -12.42
N ILE A 455 9.34 12.38 -11.79
CA ILE A 455 9.20 12.30 -10.34
C ILE A 455 8.64 10.93 -9.97
N ALA A 456 9.41 10.15 -9.22
CA ALA A 456 8.95 8.87 -8.70
C ALA A 456 8.00 9.08 -7.51
N GLN A 457 6.95 8.25 -7.45
CA GLN A 457 6.09 8.14 -6.28
C GLN A 457 6.55 6.94 -5.43
N CYS A 458 6.91 7.19 -4.17
CA CYS A 458 7.11 6.19 -3.13
C CYS A 458 5.76 5.60 -2.70
N ASN A 459 5.12 4.86 -3.59
CA ASN A 459 3.81 4.28 -3.37
C ASN A 459 3.94 2.84 -2.83
N ASN A 460 3.24 2.52 -1.73
CA ASN A 460 3.22 1.18 -1.14
C ASN A 460 2.74 0.11 -2.14
N SER A 461 2.05 0.50 -3.23
CA SER A 461 1.64 -0.40 -4.33
C SER A 461 2.80 -1.15 -5.00
N TYR A 462 4.04 -0.70 -4.84
CA TYR A 462 5.23 -1.45 -5.27
C TYR A 462 5.57 -2.63 -4.36
N ILE A 463 5.14 -2.61 -3.10
CA ILE A 463 5.63 -3.51 -2.06
C ILE A 463 4.60 -4.58 -1.69
N PHE A 464 3.44 -4.18 -1.13
CA PHE A 464 2.49 -5.15 -0.57
C PHE A 464 1.99 -6.20 -1.56
N PRO A 465 1.78 -5.91 -2.87
CA PRO A 465 1.35 -6.94 -3.81
C PRO A 465 2.40 -8.03 -4.00
N GLY A 466 3.69 -7.64 -4.06
CA GLY A 466 4.81 -8.57 -4.15
C GLY A 466 4.99 -9.39 -2.87
N ILE A 467 4.84 -8.77 -1.70
CA ILE A 467 4.86 -9.50 -0.41
C ILE A 467 3.76 -10.56 -0.39
N GLY A 468 2.51 -10.20 -0.70
CA GLY A 468 1.41 -11.15 -0.67
C GLY A 468 1.58 -12.28 -1.68
N LEU A 469 2.06 -11.97 -2.89
CA LEU A 469 2.36 -13.00 -3.89
C LEU A 469 3.45 -13.96 -3.39
N GLY A 470 4.52 -13.45 -2.76
CA GLY A 470 5.59 -14.26 -2.19
C GLY A 470 5.10 -15.16 -1.05
N VAL A 471 4.34 -14.60 -0.10
CA VAL A 471 3.71 -15.35 1.00
C VAL A 471 2.83 -16.49 0.47
N LEU A 472 1.97 -16.21 -0.52
CA LEU A 472 1.08 -17.19 -1.11
C LEU A 472 1.83 -18.27 -1.91
N ALA A 473 2.91 -17.90 -2.61
CA ALA A 473 3.67 -18.82 -3.45
C ALA A 473 4.30 -19.98 -2.66
N VAL A 474 4.72 -19.71 -1.41
CA VAL A 474 5.36 -20.72 -0.54
C VAL A 474 4.54 -21.12 0.68
N GLY A 475 3.33 -20.56 0.83
CA GLY A 475 2.48 -20.79 2.01
C GLY A 475 3.18 -20.38 3.31
N ALA A 476 3.78 -19.18 3.33
CA ALA A 476 4.54 -18.72 4.50
C ALA A 476 3.60 -18.55 5.72
N LYS A 477 4.05 -19.07 6.87
CA LYS A 477 3.28 -19.06 8.13
C LYS A 477 3.27 -17.70 8.83
N ARG A 478 4.27 -16.85 8.55
CA ARG A 478 4.37 -15.48 9.07
C ARG A 478 5.13 -14.57 8.11
N VAL A 479 4.93 -13.26 8.26
CA VAL A 479 5.73 -12.23 7.58
C VAL A 479 6.76 -11.71 8.58
N THR A 480 8.04 -11.85 8.26
CA THR A 480 9.14 -11.40 9.14
C THR A 480 9.70 -10.05 8.70
N ASP A 481 10.38 -9.35 9.60
CA ASP A 481 11.08 -8.09 9.28
C ASP A 481 12.15 -8.29 8.20
N ALA A 482 12.79 -9.47 8.16
CA ALA A 482 13.77 -9.77 7.11
C ALA A 482 13.11 -9.97 5.73
N MET A 483 11.92 -10.58 5.68
CA MET A 483 11.15 -10.67 4.43
C MET A 483 10.77 -9.27 3.92
N LEU A 484 10.36 -8.36 4.82
CA LEU A 484 10.08 -6.96 4.48
C LEU A 484 11.33 -6.25 3.96
N MET A 485 12.48 -6.45 4.59
CA MET A 485 13.74 -5.88 4.13
C MET A 485 14.14 -6.39 2.73
N GLU A 486 13.96 -7.68 2.46
CA GLU A 486 14.20 -8.24 1.12
C GLU A 486 13.25 -7.67 0.06
N SER A 487 12.02 -7.30 0.45
CA SER A 487 11.12 -6.58 -0.46
C SER A 487 11.68 -5.22 -0.87
N SER A 488 12.28 -4.47 0.07
CA SER A 488 12.94 -3.19 -0.19
C SER A 488 14.15 -3.34 -1.10
N ARG A 489 15.02 -4.32 -0.81
CA ARG A 489 16.21 -4.60 -1.63
C ARG A 489 15.82 -4.99 -3.05
N ALA A 490 14.85 -5.89 -3.19
CA ALA A 490 14.35 -6.32 -4.49
C ALA A 490 13.80 -5.16 -5.32
N LEU A 491 13.01 -4.27 -4.71
CA LEU A 491 12.54 -3.04 -5.37
C LEU A 491 13.71 -2.17 -5.83
N ALA A 492 14.70 -1.94 -4.98
CA ALA A 492 15.86 -1.11 -5.29
C ALA A 492 16.63 -1.62 -6.53
N THR A 493 16.70 -2.94 -6.71
CA THR A 493 17.34 -3.55 -7.89
C THR A 493 16.61 -3.28 -9.20
N CYS A 494 15.36 -2.79 -9.16
CA CYS A 494 14.56 -2.51 -10.35
C CYS A 494 14.70 -1.05 -10.84
N SER A 495 15.39 -0.18 -10.12
CA SER A 495 15.52 1.25 -10.43
C SER A 495 16.14 1.52 -11.82
N PRO A 496 15.40 2.13 -12.77
CA PRO A 496 15.97 2.51 -14.06
C PRO A 496 17.17 3.45 -13.93
N LEU A 497 17.06 4.45 -13.06
CA LEU A 497 18.15 5.41 -12.80
C LEU A 497 19.41 4.71 -12.24
N ALA A 498 19.26 3.76 -11.33
CA ALA A 498 20.40 3.05 -10.74
C ALA A 498 21.00 1.97 -11.66
N ILE A 499 20.26 1.48 -12.66
CA ILE A 499 20.75 0.49 -13.65
C ILE A 499 21.38 1.20 -14.85
N ASN A 500 20.71 2.22 -15.39
CA ASN A 500 21.06 2.83 -16.69
C ASN A 500 21.77 4.19 -16.53
N GLY A 501 21.79 4.77 -15.34
CA GLY A 501 22.25 6.14 -15.10
C GLY A 501 21.27 7.23 -15.56
N HIS A 502 20.13 6.87 -16.14
CA HIS A 502 19.08 7.78 -16.58
C HIS A 502 17.68 7.19 -16.37
N GLY A 503 16.65 8.06 -16.44
CA GLY A 503 15.25 7.67 -16.22
C GLY A 503 14.78 7.91 -14.78
N PRO A 504 13.57 7.43 -14.43
CA PRO A 504 13.01 7.60 -13.10
C PRO A 504 13.74 6.78 -12.03
N LEU A 505 13.65 7.25 -10.78
CA LEU A 505 14.23 6.55 -9.63
C LEU A 505 13.58 5.18 -9.40
N LEU A 506 12.27 5.09 -9.56
CA LEU A 506 11.52 3.83 -9.49
C LEU A 506 11.05 3.39 -10.87
N PRO A 507 10.79 2.08 -11.09
CA PRO A 507 10.20 1.59 -12.33
C PRO A 507 8.88 2.30 -12.66
N PRO A 508 8.50 2.40 -13.95
CA PRO A 508 7.15 2.84 -14.31
C PRO A 508 6.09 1.80 -13.88
N LEU A 509 4.84 2.24 -13.68
CA LEU A 509 3.75 1.36 -13.22
C LEU A 509 3.41 0.26 -14.23
N GLU A 510 3.67 0.47 -15.52
CA GLU A 510 3.51 -0.55 -16.56
C GLU A 510 4.43 -1.76 -16.32
N ALA A 511 5.55 -1.59 -15.59
CA ALA A 511 6.46 -2.67 -15.22
C ALA A 511 6.08 -3.38 -13.92
N ILE A 512 5.00 -2.97 -13.23
CA ILE A 512 4.67 -3.38 -11.86
C ILE A 512 4.53 -4.89 -11.66
N HIS A 513 4.06 -5.63 -12.68
CA HIS A 513 3.97 -7.09 -12.61
C HIS A 513 5.34 -7.74 -12.48
N SER A 514 6.31 -7.27 -13.28
CA SER A 514 7.69 -7.77 -13.21
C SER A 514 8.35 -7.45 -11.87
N VAL A 515 8.09 -6.25 -11.34
CA VAL A 515 8.58 -5.80 -10.03
C VAL A 515 7.98 -6.66 -8.91
N SER A 516 6.65 -6.88 -8.95
CA SER A 516 5.95 -7.70 -7.95
C SER A 516 6.44 -9.14 -7.94
N LYS A 517 6.73 -9.74 -9.11
CA LYS A 517 7.32 -11.09 -9.18
C LYS A 517 8.74 -11.15 -8.60
N LYS A 518 9.58 -10.15 -8.87
CA LYS A 518 10.94 -10.07 -8.29
C LYS A 518 10.89 -9.94 -6.77
N ILE A 519 10.00 -9.09 -6.26
CA ILE A 519 9.77 -8.94 -4.83
C ILE A 519 9.24 -10.24 -4.23
N ALA A 520 8.24 -10.87 -4.86
CA ALA A 520 7.68 -12.14 -4.42
C ALA A 520 8.74 -13.22 -4.29
N PHE A 521 9.64 -13.33 -5.28
CA PHE A 521 10.75 -14.28 -5.24
C PHE A 521 11.69 -14.01 -4.06
N ALA A 522 12.14 -12.77 -3.87
CA ALA A 522 13.04 -12.42 -2.77
C ALA A 522 12.40 -12.64 -1.39
N VAL A 523 11.13 -12.25 -1.24
CA VAL A 523 10.34 -12.44 -0.01
C VAL A 523 10.16 -13.93 0.28
N ALA A 524 9.76 -14.72 -0.71
CA ALA A 524 9.54 -16.15 -0.56
C ALA A 524 10.84 -16.90 -0.25
N LYS A 525 11.93 -16.54 -0.93
CA LYS A 525 13.27 -17.08 -0.63
C LYS A 525 13.66 -16.80 0.82
N LYS A 526 13.41 -15.58 1.30
CA LYS A 526 13.68 -15.23 2.71
C LYS A 526 12.80 -16.00 3.70
N ALA A 527 11.55 -16.25 3.34
CA ALA A 527 10.65 -17.07 4.13
C ALA A 527 11.17 -18.51 4.31
N ILE A 528 11.70 -19.09 3.22
CA ILE A 528 12.32 -20.43 3.23
C ILE A 528 13.59 -20.42 4.10
N GLU A 529 14.49 -19.47 3.90
CA GLU A 529 15.74 -19.33 4.67
C GLU A 529 15.49 -19.22 6.18
N GLN A 530 14.40 -18.56 6.58
CA GLN A 530 14.03 -18.38 8.00
C GLN A 530 13.17 -19.51 8.56
N GLY A 531 12.91 -20.57 7.78
CA GLY A 531 12.12 -21.72 8.22
C GLY A 531 10.64 -21.41 8.46
N VAL A 532 10.12 -20.32 7.91
CA VAL A 532 8.68 -19.97 8.00
C VAL A 532 7.89 -20.46 6.78
N ALA A 533 8.56 -21.10 5.83
CA ALA A 533 7.99 -21.81 4.69
C ALA A 533 8.77 -23.12 4.43
N LEU A 534 8.21 -24.03 3.64
CA LEU A 534 8.87 -25.29 3.27
C LEU A 534 9.97 -25.05 2.24
N GLU A 535 11.05 -25.83 2.34
CA GLU A 535 12.16 -25.77 1.40
C GLU A 535 11.75 -26.28 0.01
N ILE A 536 12.01 -25.46 -1.01
CA ILE A 536 11.81 -25.76 -2.43
C ILE A 536 12.96 -25.15 -3.24
N THR A 537 13.19 -25.62 -4.46
CA THR A 537 14.23 -25.05 -5.34
C THR A 537 13.80 -23.69 -5.89
N ASP A 538 14.77 -22.89 -6.35
CA ASP A 538 14.50 -21.59 -6.97
C ASP A 538 13.60 -21.74 -8.21
N GLU A 539 13.77 -22.80 -9.03
CA GLU A 539 12.92 -23.07 -10.20
C GLU A 539 11.48 -23.43 -9.80
N ALA A 540 11.32 -24.21 -8.72
CA ALA A 540 10.01 -24.55 -8.19
C ALA A 540 9.31 -23.30 -7.62
N LEU A 541 10.06 -22.39 -7.02
CA LEU A 541 9.56 -21.11 -6.52
C LEU A 541 9.10 -20.20 -7.66
N GLU A 542 9.89 -20.03 -8.71
CA GLU A 542 9.49 -19.25 -9.90
C GLU A 542 8.19 -19.79 -10.51
N LEU A 543 8.11 -21.12 -10.66
CA LEU A 543 6.90 -21.78 -11.15
C LEU A 543 5.70 -21.58 -10.21
N ALA A 544 5.91 -21.63 -8.90
CA ALA A 544 4.85 -21.39 -7.91
C ALA A 544 4.31 -19.95 -7.98
N ILE A 545 5.21 -18.97 -8.16
CA ILE A 545 4.84 -17.55 -8.37
C ILE A 545 4.02 -17.41 -9.65
N ASP A 546 4.48 -17.97 -10.77
CA ASP A 546 3.78 -17.90 -12.05
C ASP A 546 2.40 -18.59 -12.03
N ASN A 547 2.28 -19.69 -11.30
CA ASN A 547 0.99 -20.39 -11.12
C ASN A 547 0.01 -19.59 -10.27
N HIS A 548 0.49 -18.84 -9.28
CA HIS A 548 -0.34 -17.95 -8.47
C HIS A 548 -0.69 -16.64 -9.18
N PHE A 549 0.09 -16.24 -10.19
CA PHE A 549 -0.13 -15.00 -10.94
C PHE A 549 -1.34 -15.10 -11.87
N TRP A 550 -2.48 -14.64 -11.37
CA TRP A 550 -3.74 -14.53 -12.09
C TRP A 550 -3.66 -13.52 -13.24
N GLN A 551 -4.40 -13.81 -14.30
CA GLN A 551 -4.51 -12.95 -15.48
C GLN A 551 -5.99 -12.68 -15.75
N PRO A 552 -6.38 -11.44 -16.10
CA PRO A 552 -7.76 -11.07 -16.38
C PRO A 552 -8.19 -11.56 -17.77
N THR A 553 -8.36 -12.87 -17.92
CA THR A 553 -8.87 -13.51 -19.13
C THR A 553 -10.09 -14.34 -18.82
N TYR A 554 -11.08 -14.31 -19.72
CA TYR A 554 -12.24 -15.17 -19.59
C TYR A 554 -11.85 -16.65 -19.71
N ARG A 555 -12.29 -17.43 -18.73
CA ARG A 555 -12.13 -18.88 -18.71
C ARG A 555 -13.30 -19.53 -19.43
N ARG A 556 -13.08 -20.67 -20.08
CA ARG A 556 -14.19 -21.49 -20.61
C ARG A 556 -14.93 -22.14 -19.45
N TYR A 557 -16.26 -22.13 -19.50
CA TYR A 557 -17.08 -22.79 -18.49
C TYR A 557 -17.72 -24.08 -19.02
N LYS A 558 -17.99 -25.00 -18.09
CA LYS A 558 -18.88 -26.15 -18.30
C LYS A 558 -19.88 -26.20 -17.16
N ARG A 559 -21.13 -26.48 -17.48
CA ARG A 559 -22.20 -26.54 -16.48
C ARG A 559 -22.13 -27.83 -15.68
N THR A 560 -22.29 -27.73 -14.36
CA THR A 560 -22.53 -28.87 -13.47
C THR A 560 -23.87 -28.71 -12.77
N ALA A 561 -24.43 -29.82 -12.28
CA ALA A 561 -25.71 -29.79 -11.59
C ALA A 561 -25.58 -29.09 -10.22
N PHE A 562 -24.51 -29.36 -9.47
CA PHE A 562 -24.13 -28.73 -8.21
C PHE A 562 -22.61 -28.83 -8.02
#